data_AF-A0A3D4DMF2-F1
#
_entry.id   AF-A0A3D4DMF2-F1
#
_cell.length_a   1.000
_cell.length_b   1.000
_cell.length_c   1.000
_cell.angle_alpha   90.00
_cell.angle_beta   90.00
_cell.angle_gamma   90.00
#
_symmetry.space_group_name_H-M   'P 1'
#
loop_
_entity.id
_entity.type
_entity.pdbx_description
1 polymer ?
#
loop_
_entity_poly.entity_id
_entity_poly.type
_entity_poly.pdbx_seq_one_letter_code
_entity_poly.pdbx_strand_id
1 'polypeptide(L)'
;DPPEAQFPFPDGEWQVGRSPFSVAQETRTLRDLRIEVLVAKNAGGPTEAKLAAARGLGLDVVLLRRPPPPPGDRVASIDAALAWLERLV
;
A
#
# COMPACT_ATOMS: atom_id res chain seq x y z
N ASP A 1 -7.79 12.63 -4.24
CA ASP A 1 -7.68 13.88 -5.00
C ASP A 1 -6.33 13.94 -5.70
N PRO A 2 -6.23 14.63 -6.84
CA PRO A 2 -4.95 14.83 -7.52
C PRO A 2 -4.02 15.66 -6.63
N PRO A 3 -2.70 15.42 -6.69
CA PRO A 3 -1.73 16.24 -5.97
C PRO A 3 -1.68 17.66 -6.54
N GLU A 4 -1.57 18.65 -5.64
CA GLU A 4 -1.51 20.08 -6.01
C GLU A 4 -0.12 20.49 -6.53
N ALA A 5 0.93 19.78 -6.10
CA ALA A 5 2.30 20.04 -6.51
C ALA A 5 2.73 19.11 -7.66
N GLN A 6 3.61 19.63 -8.52
CA GLN A 6 4.28 18.82 -9.53
C GLN A 6 5.08 17.68 -8.88
N PHE A 7 5.28 16.59 -9.63
CA PHE A 7 6.18 15.53 -9.19
C PHE A 7 7.59 16.09 -8.93
N PRO A 8 8.22 15.79 -7.78
CA PRO A 8 9.43 16.50 -7.33
C PRO A 8 10.74 16.06 -8.01
N PHE A 9 10.69 15.01 -8.85
CA PHE A 9 11.87 14.46 -9.53
C PHE A 9 11.73 14.61 -11.05
N PRO A 10 12.83 14.83 -11.79
CA PRO A 10 12.81 14.79 -13.25
C PRO A 10 12.31 13.43 -13.74
N ASP A 11 11.64 13.43 -14.88
CA ASP A 11 11.11 12.24 -15.56
C ASP A 11 10.12 11.39 -14.73
N GLY A 12 9.56 11.97 -13.67
CA GLY A 12 8.55 11.32 -12.83
C GLY A 12 7.16 11.92 -13.01
N GLU A 13 6.15 11.11 -12.69
CA GLU A 13 4.75 11.46 -12.87
C GLU A 13 3.88 10.93 -11.73
N TRP A 14 2.80 11.66 -11.44
CA TRP A 14 1.79 11.20 -10.51
C TRP A 14 0.80 10.26 -11.19
N GLN A 15 0.75 9.02 -10.72
CA GLN A 15 -0.28 8.07 -11.11
C GLN A 15 -1.49 8.21 -10.20
N VAL A 16 -2.55 8.86 -10.69
CA VAL A 16 -3.77 9.14 -9.92
C VAL A 16 -4.82 8.06 -10.18
N GLY A 17 -5.31 7.44 -9.11
CA GLY A 17 -6.38 6.45 -9.19
C GLY A 17 -7.10 6.28 -7.85
N ARG A 18 -8.18 5.49 -7.85
CA ARG A 18 -8.99 5.22 -6.65
C ARG A 18 -8.89 3.75 -6.28
N SER A 19 -8.39 3.47 -5.09
CA SER A 19 -8.35 2.13 -4.52
C SER A 19 -9.76 1.63 -4.14
N PRO A 20 -9.98 0.30 -4.08
CA PRO A 20 -9.00 -0.78 -4.27
C PRO A 20 -8.72 -1.08 -5.76
N PHE A 21 -7.46 -1.40 -6.08
CA PHE A 21 -7.07 -1.89 -7.40
C PHE A 21 -7.00 -3.42 -7.41
N SER A 22 -7.37 -4.02 -8.54
CA SER A 22 -7.18 -5.45 -8.80
C SER A 22 -5.75 -5.77 -9.21
N VAL A 23 -5.34 -7.03 -9.06
CA VAL A 23 -4.02 -7.50 -9.52
C VAL A 23 -3.83 -7.27 -11.02
N ALA A 24 -4.89 -7.42 -11.83
CA ALA A 24 -4.83 -7.19 -13.27
C ALA A 24 -4.58 -5.71 -13.63
N GLN A 25 -5.22 -4.78 -12.92
CA GLN A 25 -4.98 -3.34 -13.08
C GLN A 25 -3.54 -2.98 -12.69
N GLU A 26 -3.08 -3.46 -11.54
CA GLU A 26 -1.70 -3.24 -11.08
C GLU A 26 -0.68 -3.82 -12.06
N THR A 27 -0.91 -5.04 -12.56
CA THR A 27 -0.02 -5.70 -13.55
C THR A 27 0.08 -4.89 -14.84
N ARG A 28 -1.05 -4.35 -15.31
CA ARG A 28 -1.09 -3.50 -16.49
C ARG A 28 -0.30 -2.21 -16.25
N THR A 29 -0.53 -1.51 -15.14
CA THR A 29 0.20 -0.29 -14.80
C THR A 29 1.71 -0.53 -14.71
N LEU A 30 2.15 -1.58 -14.00
CA LEU A 30 3.57 -1.89 -13.84
C LEU A 30 4.23 -2.21 -15.20
N ARG A 31 3.52 -2.91 -16.10
CA ARG A 31 4.04 -3.22 -17.43
C ARG A 31 4.07 -2.01 -18.36
N ASP A 32 2.97 -1.26 -18.43
CA ASP A 32 2.83 -0.11 -19.34
C ASP A 32 3.86 0.99 -18.99
N LEU A 33 4.15 1.16 -17.70
CA LEU A 33 5.19 2.09 -17.20
C LEU A 33 6.61 1.48 -17.19
N ARG A 34 6.77 0.21 -17.59
CA ARG A 34 8.05 -0.51 -17.58
C ARG A 34 8.78 -0.44 -16.24
N ILE A 35 8.03 -0.65 -15.15
CA ILE A 35 8.59 -0.61 -13.80
C ILE A 35 9.52 -1.80 -13.59
N GLU A 36 10.71 -1.54 -13.08
CA GLU A 36 11.70 -2.56 -12.70
C GLU A 36 11.74 -2.80 -11.19
N VAL A 37 11.46 -1.76 -10.40
CA VAL A 37 11.49 -1.78 -8.93
C VAL A 37 10.24 -1.14 -8.34
N LEU A 38 9.58 -1.85 -7.43
CA LEU A 38 8.44 -1.34 -6.67
C LEU A 38 8.88 -0.96 -5.25
N VAL A 39 8.79 0.33 -4.90
CA VAL A 39 8.94 0.81 -3.52
C VAL A 39 7.56 0.93 -2.88
N ALA A 40 7.33 0.25 -1.75
CA ALA A 40 6.03 0.25 -1.09
C ALA A 40 6.14 0.37 0.43
N LYS A 41 5.15 1.03 1.04
CA LYS A 41 4.94 1.03 2.49
C LYS A 41 4.33 -0.31 2.94
N ASN A 42 4.89 -0.93 3.99
CA ASN A 42 4.24 -2.05 4.67
C ASN A 42 3.05 -1.56 5.51
N ALA A 43 1.89 -1.40 4.87
CA ALA A 43 0.67 -0.93 5.50
C ALA A 43 -0.04 -2.01 6.34
N GLY A 44 0.24 -3.29 6.09
CA GLY A 44 -0.40 -4.42 6.80
C GLY A 44 -1.89 -4.61 6.51
N GLY A 45 -2.42 -3.96 5.47
CA GLY A 45 -3.82 -4.08 5.05
C GLY A 45 -4.04 -5.27 4.10
N PRO A 46 -5.32 -5.67 3.88
CA PRO A 46 -5.67 -6.85 3.09
C PRO A 46 -5.42 -6.71 1.58
N THR A 47 -5.13 -5.51 1.09
CA THR A 47 -4.96 -5.22 -0.34
C THR A 47 -3.50 -5.38 -0.78
N GLU A 48 -3.11 -6.61 -1.08
CA GLU A 48 -1.77 -6.95 -1.59
C GLU A 48 -1.64 -6.88 -3.13
N ALA A 49 -2.62 -6.30 -3.83
CA ALA A 49 -2.74 -6.42 -5.29
C ALA A 49 -1.46 -6.02 -6.06
N LYS A 50 -0.83 -4.91 -5.69
CA LYS A 50 0.45 -4.45 -6.26
C LYS A 50 1.63 -5.39 -5.96
N LEU A 51 1.66 -5.98 -4.77
CA LEU A 51 2.72 -6.92 -4.38
C LEU A 51 2.55 -8.25 -5.14
N ALA A 52 1.31 -8.70 -5.32
CA ALA A 52 1.00 -9.87 -6.13
C ALA A 52 1.36 -9.64 -7.61
N ALA A 53 1.03 -8.47 -8.17
CA ALA A 53 1.38 -8.09 -9.53
C ALA A 53 2.90 -8.01 -9.73
N ALA A 54 3.62 -7.32 -8.84
CA ALA A 54 5.08 -7.24 -8.86
C ALA A 54 5.74 -8.63 -8.80
N ARG A 55 5.25 -9.51 -7.91
CA ARG A 55 5.71 -10.91 -7.83
C ARG A 55 5.46 -11.67 -9.13
N GLY A 56 4.28 -11.52 -9.73
CA GLY A 56 3.95 -12.18 -11.00
C GLY A 56 4.79 -11.71 -12.19
N LEU A 57 5.30 -10.47 -12.12
CA LEU A 57 6.20 -9.89 -13.12
C LEU A 57 7.69 -10.09 -12.81
N GLY A 58 8.03 -10.64 -11.64
CA GLY A 58 9.42 -10.84 -11.22
C GLY A 58 10.16 -9.54 -10.87
N LEU A 59 9.45 -8.50 -10.43
CA LEU A 59 10.03 -7.21 -10.08
C LEU A 59 10.68 -7.23 -8.69
N ASP A 60 11.75 -6.46 -8.53
CA ASP A 60 12.33 -6.20 -7.22
C ASP A 60 11.38 -5.34 -6.37
N VAL A 61 11.20 -5.71 -5.10
CA VAL A 61 10.32 -5.01 -4.17
C VAL A 61 11.10 -4.49 -2.97
N VAL A 62 11.15 -3.17 -2.82
CA VAL A 62 11.67 -2.52 -1.62
C VAL A 62 10.50 -2.18 -0.70
N LEU A 63 10.33 -2.97 0.35
CA LEU A 63 9.27 -2.78 1.33
C LEU A 63 9.78 -1.97 2.53
N LEU A 64 9.25 -0.75 2.69
CA LEU A 64 9.55 0.11 3.84
C LEU A 64 9.03 -0.53 5.13
N ARG A 65 9.94 -0.75 6.08
CA ARG A 65 9.64 -1.32 7.39
C ARG A 65 8.63 -0.42 8.13
N ARG A 66 7.69 -1.05 8.84
CA ARG A 66 6.76 -0.34 9.71
C ARG A 66 7.53 0.29 10.88
N PRO A 67 7.34 1.59 11.17
CA PRO A 67 7.93 2.19 12.37
C PRO A 67 7.36 1.53 13.64
N PRO A 68 8.08 1.59 14.78
CA PRO A 68 7.54 1.17 16.06
C PRO A 68 6.20 1.88 16.30
N PRO A 69 5.17 1.16 16.72
CA PRO A 69 3.87 1.77 16.80
C PRO A 69 3.73 2.45 18.19
N PRO A 70 2.84 3.44 18.36
CA PRO A 70 2.74 4.22 19.60
C PRO A 70 2.39 3.34 20.83
N PRO A 71 2.67 3.77 22.07
CA PRO A 71 2.24 3.02 23.24
C PRO A 71 0.71 2.89 23.31
N GLY A 72 0.23 1.83 23.97
CA GLY A 72 -1.20 1.55 24.15
C GLY A 72 -1.62 0.15 23.67
N ASP A 73 -2.85 -0.22 24.02
CA ASP A 73 -3.44 -1.51 23.66
C ASP A 73 -3.56 -1.69 22.15
N ARG A 74 -3.43 -2.95 21.72
CA ARG A 74 -3.48 -3.33 20.30
C ARG A 74 -4.35 -4.54 20.13
N VAL A 75 -5.16 -4.49 19.09
CA VAL A 75 -6.06 -5.56 18.67
C VAL A 75 -5.89 -5.79 17.18
N ALA A 76 -6.00 -7.04 16.74
CA ALA A 76 -5.71 -7.45 15.37
C ALA A 76 -6.96 -7.52 14.47
N SER A 77 -8.16 -7.33 15.04
CA SER A 77 -9.42 -7.43 14.31
C SER A 77 -10.42 -6.37 14.77
N ILE A 78 -11.44 -6.16 13.95
CA ILE A 78 -12.57 -5.28 14.26
C ILE A 78 -13.30 -5.80 15.51
N ASP A 79 -13.60 -7.11 15.56
CA ASP A 79 -14.31 -7.70 16.70
C ASP A 79 -13.55 -7.53 18.02
N ALA A 80 -12.22 -7.70 18.00
CA ALA A 80 -11.40 -7.47 19.17
C ALA A 80 -11.36 -5.99 19.60
N ALA A 81 -11.47 -5.07 18.64
CA ALA A 81 -11.60 -3.63 18.93
C ALA A 81 -12.94 -3.29 19.57
N LEU A 82 -14.04 -3.87 19.08
CA LEU A 82 -15.37 -3.70 19.68
C LEU A 82 -15.41 -4.26 21.11
N ALA A 83 -14.91 -5.48 21.30
CA ALA A 83 -14.81 -6.08 22.62
C ALA A 83 -13.88 -5.30 23.57
N TRP A 84 -12.88 -4.59 23.04
CA TRP A 84 -12.03 -3.70 23.84
C TRP A 84 -12.78 -2.44 24.28
N LEU A 85 -13.57 -1.83 23.39
CA LEU A 85 -14.42 -0.67 23.73
C LEU A 85 -15.45 -1.02 24.81
N GLU A 86 -16.07 -2.20 24.73
CA GLU A 86 -17.05 -2.65 25.72
C GLU A 86 -16.47 -2.80 27.14
N ARG A 87 -15.16 -3.02 27.29
CA ARG A 87 -14.50 -3.10 28.60
C ARG A 87 -14.14 -1.74 29.21
N LEU A 88 -14.23 -0.68 28.42
CA LEU A 88 -13.90 0.70 28.85
C LEU A 88 -15.12 1.49 29.32
N VAL A 89 -16.33 0.97 29.06
CA VAL A 89 -17.61 1.52 29.50
C VAL A 89 -18.01 0.84 30.81
#